data_AF-A0A6M0RR56-F1
#
_entry.id   AF-A0A6M0RR56-F1
#
_cell.length_a   1.000
_cell.length_b   1.000
_cell.length_c   1.000
_cell.angle_alpha   90.00
_cell.angle_beta   90.00
_cell.angle_gamma   90.00
#
_symmetry.space_group_name_H-M   'P 1'
#
loop_
_entity.id
_entity.type
_entity.pdbx_description
1 polymer ?
#
loop_
_entity_poly.entity_id
_entity_poly.type
_entity_poly.pdbx_seq_one_letter_code
_entity_poly.pdbx_strand_id
1 'polypeptide(L)'
;MKTRWLALSIGTIAAIALTHTAQAVELANGTTAFLQPPQFLNAFTTNDSVMRRNATYFFTLDLPANADAALQRVVIEPQNLTRHLQPYRLDQTVAFSETAGDERSELGLGNISVNEDTKAVTVEFNPPVTPGRQVTIGLRPQRNPRFDGIYVFRVITVPEGDQPQSHIAGHGRLYFIDNDSDRLYP
;
A
#
# COMPACT_ATOMS: atom_id res chain seq x y z
N MET A 1 -5.70 38.38 65.97
CA MET A 1 -5.96 37.06 65.35
C MET A 1 -5.53 37.16 63.89
N LYS A 2 -4.32 36.75 63.47
CA LYS A 2 -3.87 35.39 63.12
C LYS A 2 -4.91 34.54 62.37
N THR A 3 -4.89 34.52 61.04
CA THR A 3 -4.95 33.27 60.27
C THR A 3 -4.31 33.45 58.89
N ARG A 4 -3.33 32.58 58.60
CA ARG A 4 -2.63 32.41 57.32
C ARG A 4 -3.49 31.50 56.44
N TRP A 5 -3.57 31.76 55.14
CA TRP A 5 -4.10 30.79 54.18
C TRP A 5 -3.01 30.41 53.18
N LEU A 6 -2.84 29.10 53.03
CA LEU A 6 -1.86 28.42 52.20
C LEU A 6 -2.02 28.78 50.72
N ALA A 7 -0.90 29.04 50.04
CA ALA A 7 -0.82 28.96 48.60
C ALA A 7 -0.87 27.48 48.17
N LEU A 8 -1.87 27.13 47.36
CA LEU A 8 -1.95 25.83 46.70
C LEU A 8 -1.32 25.99 45.30
N SER A 9 -0.06 25.58 45.16
CA SER A 9 0.60 25.49 43.87
C SER A 9 0.09 24.25 43.13
N ILE A 10 -0.75 24.46 42.12
CA ILE A 10 -1.13 23.41 41.17
C ILE A 10 0.05 23.24 40.21
N GLY A 11 0.79 22.15 40.39
CA GLY A 11 1.80 21.71 39.43
C GLY A 11 1.10 21.17 38.18
N THR A 12 1.17 21.90 37.08
CA THR A 12 0.81 21.42 35.75
C THR A 12 1.88 20.43 35.28
N ILE A 13 1.55 19.15 35.26
CA ILE A 13 2.34 18.15 34.52
C ILE A 13 2.01 18.35 33.04
N ALA A 14 2.89 19.04 32.32
CA ALA A 14 2.84 19.07 30.87
C ALA A 14 3.24 17.68 30.35
N ALA A 15 2.26 16.90 29.90
CA ALA A 15 2.52 15.68 29.15
C ALA A 15 3.15 16.08 27.80
N ILE A 16 4.46 15.89 27.68
CA ILE A 16 5.17 16.02 26.41
C ILE A 16 4.72 14.83 25.55
N ALA A 17 3.80 15.07 24.63
CA ALA A 17 3.49 14.12 23.57
C ALA A 17 4.75 13.98 22.71
N LEU A 18 5.44 12.84 22.83
CA LEU A 18 6.52 12.45 21.93
C LEU A 18 5.91 12.21 20.55
N THR A 19 5.82 13.26 19.74
CA THR A 19 5.62 13.12 18.30
C THR A 19 6.86 12.44 17.73
N HIS A 20 6.82 11.12 17.57
CA HIS A 20 7.80 10.41 16.76
C HIS A 20 7.53 10.80 15.30
N THR A 21 8.16 11.90 14.86
CA THR A 21 8.40 12.09 13.44
C THR A 21 9.31 10.94 13.03
N ALA A 22 8.80 10.01 12.22
CA ALA A 22 9.63 8.99 11.59
C ALA A 22 10.74 9.70 10.83
N GLN A 23 11.94 9.76 11.42
CA GLN A 23 13.09 10.35 10.76
C GLN A 23 13.57 9.30 9.77
N ALA A 24 13.22 9.53 8.50
CA ALA A 24 13.82 8.85 7.37
C ALA A 24 15.32 8.64 7.63
N VAL A 25 15.75 7.39 7.69
CA VAL A 25 17.18 7.07 7.82
C VAL A 25 17.85 7.44 6.51
N GLU A 26 18.52 8.59 6.51
CA GLU A 26 19.40 9.01 5.43
C GLU A 26 20.73 8.25 5.57
N LEU A 27 21.04 7.42 4.58
CA LEU A 27 22.35 6.78 4.49
C LEU A 27 23.42 7.86 4.28
N ALA A 28 24.68 7.54 4.60
CA ALA A 28 25.81 8.47 4.48
C ALA A 28 26.01 9.07 3.07
N ASN A 29 25.34 8.53 2.04
CA ASN A 29 25.35 9.01 0.67
C ASN A 29 24.12 9.86 0.30
N GLY A 30 23.25 10.22 1.24
CA GLY A 30 22.04 11.02 1.01
C GLY A 30 20.80 10.21 0.57
N THR A 31 20.91 8.88 0.49
CA THR A 31 19.82 8.00 0.08
C THR A 31 18.90 7.69 1.26
N THR A 32 17.59 7.73 1.06
CA THR A 32 16.63 7.28 2.07
C THR A 32 16.23 5.82 1.82
N ALA A 33 16.33 4.97 2.82
CA ALA A 33 15.91 3.57 2.73
C ALA A 33 15.08 3.16 3.95
N PHE A 34 14.31 2.10 3.80
CA PHE A 34 13.70 1.42 4.95
C PHE A 34 14.80 0.73 5.77
N LEU A 35 14.74 0.84 7.10
CA LEU A 35 15.59 0.05 7.98
C LEU A 35 15.16 -1.43 7.95
N GLN A 36 13.88 -1.68 8.23
CA GLN A 36 13.23 -2.94 7.93
C GLN A 36 12.24 -2.75 6.78
N PRO A 37 12.49 -3.33 5.59
CA PRO A 37 11.67 -3.07 4.44
C PRO A 37 10.30 -3.76 4.51
N PRO A 38 9.26 -3.18 3.89
CA PRO A 38 7.95 -3.80 3.80
C PRO A 38 7.99 -5.20 3.19
N GLN A 39 7.14 -6.09 3.69
CA GLN A 39 7.01 -7.46 3.20
C GLN A 39 5.68 -7.66 2.50
N PHE A 40 5.67 -8.38 1.39
CA PHE A 40 4.44 -8.74 0.71
C PHE A 40 3.73 -9.89 1.44
N LEU A 41 2.44 -9.70 1.73
CA LEU A 41 1.64 -10.68 2.47
C LEU A 41 0.76 -11.52 1.55
N ASN A 42 -0.04 -10.88 0.70
CA ASN A 42 -1.03 -11.59 -0.10
C ASN A 42 -1.50 -10.80 -1.34
N ALA A 43 -1.97 -11.51 -2.35
CA ALA A 43 -2.78 -10.94 -3.43
C ALA A 43 -4.01 -11.81 -3.71
N PHE A 44 -5.15 -11.18 -3.96
CA PHE A 44 -6.39 -11.87 -4.32
C PHE A 44 -7.26 -11.01 -5.22
N THR A 45 -8.24 -11.63 -5.87
CA THR A 45 -9.24 -10.93 -6.69
C THR A 45 -10.64 -11.20 -6.16
N THR A 46 -11.54 -10.22 -6.27
CA THR A 46 -12.96 -10.42 -5.91
C THR A 46 -13.71 -11.33 -6.87
N ASN A 47 -13.18 -11.52 -8.07
CA ASN A 47 -13.69 -12.44 -9.07
C ASN A 47 -12.53 -12.96 -9.91
N ASP A 48 -12.40 -14.27 -10.07
CA ASP A 48 -11.30 -14.95 -10.76
C ASP A 48 -11.66 -15.44 -12.16
N SER A 49 -12.90 -15.24 -12.63
CA SER A 49 -13.28 -15.73 -13.95
C SER A 49 -12.76 -14.81 -15.07
N VAL A 50 -12.25 -15.38 -16.16
CA VAL A 50 -11.69 -14.60 -17.28
C VAL A 50 -12.70 -13.62 -17.88
N MET A 51 -12.22 -12.48 -18.41
CA MET A 51 -13.03 -11.45 -19.09
C MET A 51 -14.18 -10.82 -18.27
N ARG A 52 -14.31 -11.15 -16.98
CA ARG A 52 -15.30 -10.59 -16.07
C ARG A 52 -15.06 -9.13 -15.79
N ARG A 53 -16.14 -8.35 -15.85
CA ARG A 53 -16.13 -6.94 -15.40
C ARG A 53 -16.20 -6.89 -13.87
N ASN A 54 -15.89 -5.72 -13.32
CA ASN A 54 -16.13 -5.37 -11.91
C ASN A 54 -15.30 -6.15 -10.87
N ALA A 55 -14.26 -6.86 -11.28
CA ALA A 55 -13.28 -7.41 -10.36
C ALA A 55 -12.41 -6.29 -9.74
N THR A 56 -11.86 -6.56 -8.56
CA THR A 56 -10.83 -5.73 -7.93
C THR A 56 -9.70 -6.66 -7.47
N TYR A 57 -8.46 -6.29 -7.81
CA TYR A 57 -7.25 -6.99 -7.42
C TYR A 57 -6.66 -6.32 -6.19
N PHE A 58 -6.60 -7.06 -5.08
CA PHE A 58 -6.03 -6.58 -3.84
C PHE A 58 -4.61 -7.09 -3.65
N PHE A 59 -3.73 -6.21 -3.18
CA PHE A 59 -2.34 -6.49 -2.84
C PHE A 59 -2.07 -5.97 -1.43
N THR A 60 -1.71 -6.85 -0.51
CA THR A 60 -1.48 -6.52 0.90
C THR A 60 0.01 -6.62 1.24
N LEU A 61 0.51 -5.61 1.93
CA LEU A 61 1.87 -5.45 2.39
C LEU A 61 1.88 -5.24 3.91
N ASP A 62 2.87 -5.77 4.60
CA ASP A 62 3.21 -5.38 5.97
C ASP A 62 4.24 -4.25 5.90
N LEU A 63 3.94 -3.10 6.50
CA LEU A 63 4.90 -2.02 6.74
C LEU A 63 5.29 -2.09 8.23
N PRO A 64 6.43 -2.71 8.57
CA PRO A 64 6.77 -3.00 9.96
C PRO A 64 7.04 -1.73 10.76
N ALA A 65 6.79 -1.75 12.07
CA ALA A 65 6.90 -0.57 12.94
C ALA A 65 8.33 0.01 12.99
N ASN A 66 9.34 -0.82 12.81
CA ASN A 66 10.76 -0.46 12.76
C ASN A 66 11.27 -0.26 11.32
N ALA A 67 10.39 0.08 10.37
CA ALA A 67 10.81 0.48 9.03
C ALA A 67 11.55 1.83 9.00
N ASP A 68 11.35 2.67 10.02
CA ASP A 68 11.91 4.02 10.25
C ASP A 68 11.70 5.07 9.14
N ALA A 69 11.24 4.67 7.95
CA ALA A 69 10.80 5.54 6.87
C ALA A 69 9.32 5.30 6.53
N ALA A 70 8.60 6.37 6.20
CA ALA A 70 7.23 6.29 5.71
C ALA A 70 7.20 5.73 4.27
N LEU A 71 6.13 5.02 3.92
CA LEU A 71 5.90 4.49 2.58
C LEU A 71 5.26 5.56 1.69
N GLN A 72 6.02 6.05 0.70
CA GLN A 72 5.54 7.05 -0.27
C GLN A 72 4.79 6.40 -1.42
N ARG A 73 5.34 5.33 -2.00
CA ARG A 73 4.79 4.70 -3.21
C ARG A 73 4.87 3.19 -3.17
N VAL A 74 3.92 2.57 -3.85
CA VAL A 74 3.96 1.16 -4.23
C VAL A 74 3.85 1.04 -5.75
N VAL A 75 4.69 0.21 -6.35
CA VAL A 75 4.63 -0.15 -7.77
C VAL A 75 4.24 -1.61 -7.88
N ILE A 76 3.17 -1.89 -8.62
CA ILE A 76 2.66 -3.23 -8.90
C ILE A 76 2.93 -3.52 -10.37
N GLU A 77 3.93 -4.37 -10.64
CA GLU A 77 4.44 -4.64 -11.97
C GLU A 77 4.15 -6.08 -12.41
N PRO A 78 3.31 -6.29 -13.45
CA PRO A 78 3.11 -7.61 -14.04
C PRO A 78 4.40 -8.21 -14.58
N GLN A 79 4.68 -9.47 -14.25
CA GLN A 79 5.92 -10.18 -14.65
C GLN A 79 5.71 -11.18 -15.78
N ASN A 80 4.47 -11.60 -16.00
CA ASN A 80 4.11 -12.54 -17.05
C ASN A 80 2.73 -12.19 -17.60
N LEU A 81 2.44 -12.72 -18.80
CA LEU A 81 1.11 -12.61 -19.43
C LEU A 81 0.59 -11.16 -19.54
N THR A 82 1.48 -10.16 -19.48
CA THR A 82 1.16 -8.73 -19.40
C THR A 82 0.25 -8.26 -20.54
N ARG A 83 0.48 -8.76 -21.75
CA ARG A 83 -0.32 -8.45 -22.94
C ARG A 83 -1.80 -8.85 -22.83
N HIS A 84 -2.15 -9.71 -21.88
CA HIS A 84 -3.51 -10.22 -21.67
C HIS A 84 -4.25 -9.47 -20.55
N LEU A 85 -3.52 -8.67 -19.76
CA LEU A 85 -4.12 -7.77 -18.79
C LEU A 85 -4.87 -6.65 -19.50
N GLN A 86 -6.04 -6.30 -18.95
CA GLN A 86 -6.85 -5.20 -19.45
C GLN A 86 -6.45 -3.91 -18.73
N PRO A 87 -6.71 -2.74 -19.32
CA PRO A 87 -6.40 -1.45 -18.70
C PRO A 87 -7.06 -1.31 -17.32
N TYR A 88 -6.39 -0.62 -16.41
CA TYR A 88 -6.93 -0.29 -15.09
C TYR A 88 -7.75 1.00 -15.12
N ARG A 89 -8.81 1.05 -14.30
CA ARG A 89 -9.56 2.26 -13.97
C ARG A 89 -8.86 2.92 -12.80
N LEU A 90 -7.87 3.78 -13.09
CA LEU A 90 -6.99 4.35 -12.06
C LEU A 90 -7.77 5.21 -11.05
N ASP A 91 -8.83 5.88 -11.49
CA ASP A 91 -9.79 6.65 -10.69
C ASP A 91 -10.59 5.80 -9.69
N GLN A 92 -10.58 4.48 -9.84
CA GLN A 92 -11.24 3.52 -8.95
C GLN A 92 -10.24 2.73 -8.10
N THR A 93 -9.00 3.19 -8.04
CA THR A 93 -8.00 2.63 -7.13
C THR A 93 -8.33 3.05 -5.72
N VAL A 94 -8.27 2.09 -4.80
CA VAL A 94 -8.49 2.33 -3.38
C VAL A 94 -7.32 1.82 -2.58
N ALA A 95 -7.06 2.42 -1.42
CA ALA A 95 -6.11 1.87 -0.47
C ALA A 95 -6.61 2.03 0.96
N PHE A 96 -6.21 1.11 1.82
CA PHE A 96 -6.60 1.11 3.21
C PHE A 96 -5.49 0.50 4.06
N SER A 97 -5.49 0.86 5.33
CA SER A 97 -4.60 0.29 6.32
C SER A 97 -5.36 -0.38 7.45
N GLU A 98 -4.73 -1.40 8.01
CA GLU A 98 -5.18 -2.09 9.22
C GLU A 98 -4.01 -2.13 10.21
N THR A 99 -4.29 -1.78 11.47
CA THR A 99 -3.38 -2.05 12.59
C THR A 99 -3.90 -3.29 13.33
N ALA A 100 -3.03 -4.05 13.99
CA ALA A 100 -3.46 -5.22 14.76
C ALA A 100 -4.52 -4.82 15.82
N GLY A 101 -5.77 -5.25 15.60
CA GLY A 101 -6.90 -4.99 16.50
C GLY A 101 -7.76 -3.77 16.14
N ASP A 102 -7.44 -3.04 15.07
CA ASP A 102 -8.18 -1.84 14.64
C ASP A 102 -9.08 -2.09 13.42
N GLU A 103 -10.06 -1.21 13.26
CA GLU A 103 -10.92 -1.15 12.08
C GLU A 103 -10.15 -0.60 10.86
N ARG A 104 -10.49 -1.12 9.68
CA ARG A 104 -9.95 -0.71 8.40
C ARG A 104 -10.12 0.79 8.17
N SER A 105 -9.02 1.49 7.94
CA SER A 105 -8.99 2.94 7.68
C SER A 105 -8.57 3.22 6.24
N GLU A 106 -9.30 4.08 5.53
CA GLU A 106 -8.93 4.49 4.17
C GLU A 106 -7.64 5.31 4.16
N LEU A 107 -6.78 5.08 3.16
CA LEU A 107 -5.54 5.81 2.96
C LEU A 107 -5.71 6.85 1.85
N GLY A 108 -5.25 8.07 2.10
CA GLY A 108 -5.20 9.12 1.08
C GLY A 108 -4.26 8.75 -0.06
N LEU A 109 -4.72 8.93 -1.30
CA LEU A 109 -3.94 8.66 -2.50
C LEU A 109 -3.52 9.97 -3.18
N GLY A 110 -2.26 10.01 -3.62
CA GLY A 110 -1.69 11.05 -4.46
C GLY A 110 -1.82 10.70 -5.94
N ASN A 111 -0.74 10.84 -6.70
CA ASN A 111 -0.73 10.49 -8.10
C ASN A 111 -0.81 8.96 -8.31
N ILE A 112 -1.62 8.56 -9.29
CA ILE A 112 -1.73 7.16 -9.73
C ILE A 112 -1.47 7.12 -11.23
N SER A 113 -0.50 6.31 -11.65
CA SER A 113 -0.07 6.26 -13.05
C SER A 113 0.19 4.84 -13.51
N VAL A 114 0.04 4.60 -14.80
CA VAL A 114 0.42 3.34 -15.45
C VAL A 114 1.57 3.59 -16.43
N ASN A 115 2.57 2.70 -16.41
CA ASN A 115 3.54 2.61 -17.49
C ASN A 115 2.91 1.79 -18.62
N GLU A 116 2.76 2.37 -19.81
CA GLU A 116 2.03 1.71 -20.91
C GLU A 116 2.75 0.49 -21.48
N ASP A 117 4.08 0.43 -21.37
CA ASP A 117 4.90 -0.67 -21.90
C ASP A 117 4.87 -1.88 -20.96
N THR A 118 5.04 -1.64 -19.66
CA THR A 118 5.12 -2.71 -18.65
C THR A 118 3.79 -3.02 -17.97
N LYS A 119 2.78 -2.17 -18.15
CA LYS A 119 1.52 -2.15 -17.39
C LYS A 119 1.73 -2.07 -15.87
N ALA A 120 2.88 -1.58 -15.43
CA ALA A 120 3.15 -1.33 -14.03
C ALA A 120 2.29 -0.17 -13.54
N VAL A 121 1.59 -0.36 -12.42
CA VAL A 121 0.82 0.70 -11.77
C VAL A 121 1.61 1.23 -10.58
N THR A 122 1.86 2.53 -10.59
CA THR A 122 2.44 3.26 -9.45
C THR A 122 1.31 3.94 -8.69
N VAL A 123 1.21 3.64 -7.41
CA VAL A 123 0.27 4.26 -6.46
C VAL A 123 1.08 5.07 -5.46
N GLU A 124 0.83 6.37 -5.39
CA GLU A 124 1.39 7.26 -4.38
C GLU A 124 0.42 7.48 -3.23
N PHE A 125 0.95 7.54 -2.00
CA PHE A 125 0.20 7.86 -0.80
C PHE A 125 0.40 9.32 -0.44
N ASN A 126 -0.70 10.01 -0.12
CA ASN A 126 -0.66 11.39 0.35
C ASN A 126 -1.70 11.60 1.46
N PRO A 127 -1.28 11.71 2.73
CA PRO A 127 0.11 11.71 3.19
C PRO A 127 0.79 10.33 3.07
N PRO A 128 2.14 10.26 3.14
CA PRO A 128 2.87 9.00 3.17
C PRO A 128 2.47 8.12 4.36
N VAL A 129 2.48 6.79 4.17
CA VAL A 129 1.97 5.87 5.21
C VAL A 129 3.05 5.66 6.26
N THR A 130 2.75 6.04 7.52
CA THR A 130 3.71 5.83 8.62
C THR A 130 3.86 4.34 8.97
N PRO A 131 5.03 3.92 9.49
CA PRO A 131 5.31 2.55 9.93
C PRO A 131 4.29 1.93 10.90
N GLY A 132 4.23 0.60 10.93
CA GLY A 132 3.47 -0.18 11.91
C GLY A 132 2.06 -0.58 11.47
N ARG A 133 1.81 -0.70 10.16
CA ARG A 133 0.49 -0.99 9.59
C ARG A 133 0.57 -2.01 8.47
N GLN A 134 -0.50 -2.78 8.27
CA GLN A 134 -0.73 -3.46 7.01
C GLN A 134 -1.35 -2.47 6.03
N VAL A 135 -0.88 -2.48 4.78
CA VAL A 135 -1.35 -1.63 3.69
C VAL A 135 -1.90 -2.50 2.60
N THR A 136 -3.14 -2.26 2.18
CA THR A 136 -3.75 -2.97 1.06
C THR A 136 -4.17 -2.00 -0.02
N ILE A 137 -3.83 -2.34 -1.26
CA ILE A 137 -4.14 -1.58 -2.47
C ILE A 137 -5.11 -2.40 -3.32
N GLY A 138 -6.23 -1.81 -3.72
CA GLY A 138 -7.19 -2.38 -4.65
C GLY A 138 -7.08 -1.73 -6.03
N LEU A 139 -6.61 -2.49 -7.02
CA LEU A 139 -6.59 -2.09 -8.43
C LEU A 139 -7.81 -2.63 -9.15
N ARG A 140 -8.50 -1.78 -9.91
CA ARG A 140 -9.72 -2.17 -10.63
C ARG A 140 -9.47 -2.24 -12.12
N PRO A 141 -9.25 -3.43 -12.70
CA PRO A 141 -9.17 -3.56 -14.16
C PRO A 141 -10.55 -3.28 -14.79
N GLN A 142 -10.57 -2.88 -16.07
CA GLN A 142 -11.83 -2.79 -16.81
C GLN A 142 -12.53 -4.16 -16.88
N ARG A 143 -11.74 -5.23 -17.04
CA ARG A 143 -12.14 -6.63 -17.00
C ARG A 143 -10.95 -7.49 -16.53
N ASN A 144 -11.25 -8.68 -16.02
CA ASN A 144 -10.27 -9.74 -15.83
C ASN A 144 -9.54 -10.08 -17.13
N PRO A 145 -8.38 -10.77 -17.03
CA PRO A 145 -7.55 -11.05 -18.19
C PRO A 145 -8.27 -11.92 -19.20
N ARG A 146 -7.74 -11.93 -20.43
CA ARG A 146 -8.33 -12.69 -21.54
C ARG A 146 -8.24 -14.20 -21.38
N PHE A 147 -7.17 -14.68 -20.76
CA PHE A 147 -6.88 -16.10 -20.61
C PHE A 147 -6.72 -16.46 -19.15
N ASP A 148 -7.05 -17.71 -18.85
CA ASP A 148 -6.88 -18.34 -17.56
C ASP A 148 -5.39 -18.55 -17.22
N GLY A 149 -5.13 -18.94 -15.98
CA GLY A 149 -3.79 -19.20 -15.48
C GLY A 149 -3.34 -18.23 -14.40
N ILE A 150 -2.05 -18.32 -14.05
CA ILE A 150 -1.45 -17.58 -12.94
C ILE A 150 -0.75 -16.33 -13.47
N TYR A 151 -1.24 -15.17 -13.05
CA TYR A 151 -0.66 -13.86 -13.32
C TYR A 151 0.18 -13.45 -12.10
N VAL A 152 1.44 -13.15 -12.33
CA VAL A 152 2.44 -12.84 -11.32
C VAL A 152 2.74 -11.35 -11.37
N PHE A 153 2.73 -10.70 -10.20
CA PHE A 153 2.98 -9.28 -10.05
C PHE A 153 4.13 -9.09 -9.06
N ARG A 154 5.17 -8.38 -9.47
CA ARG A 154 6.23 -7.92 -8.57
C ARG A 154 5.71 -6.67 -7.85
N VAL A 155 5.84 -6.66 -6.53
CA VAL A 155 5.42 -5.52 -5.70
C VAL A 155 6.68 -4.84 -5.16
N ILE A 156 6.81 -3.56 -5.47
CA ILE A 156 7.97 -2.74 -5.13
C ILE A 156 7.50 -1.60 -4.22
N THR A 157 8.22 -1.35 -3.14
CA THR A 157 7.94 -0.29 -2.17
C THR A 157 9.02 0.78 -2.25
N VAL A 158 8.62 2.04 -2.09
CA VAL A 158 9.53 3.19 -2.17
C VAL A 158 9.28 4.09 -0.96
N PRO A 159 10.30 4.38 -0.14
CA PRO A 159 10.16 5.27 1.00
C PRO A 159 9.98 6.73 0.56
N GLU A 160 9.51 7.57 1.47
CA GLU A 160 9.60 9.03 1.36
C GLU A 160 11.05 9.50 1.46
N GLY A 161 11.45 10.53 0.69
CA GLY A 161 12.80 11.12 0.73
C GLY A 161 13.29 11.62 -0.64
N ASP A 162 14.38 12.39 -0.65
CA ASP A 162 14.94 13.03 -1.86
C ASP A 162 15.60 12.03 -2.83
N GLN A 163 16.15 10.93 -2.30
CA GLN A 163 16.76 9.85 -3.08
C GLN A 163 16.33 8.49 -2.52
N PRO A 164 15.07 8.08 -2.74
CA PRO A 164 14.54 6.91 -2.08
C PRO A 164 15.03 5.63 -2.76
N GLN A 165 15.58 4.71 -1.98
CA GLN A 165 15.96 3.37 -2.43
C GLN A 165 14.74 2.46 -2.43
N SER A 166 14.31 2.01 -3.61
CA SER A 166 13.21 1.07 -3.76
C SER A 166 13.56 -0.34 -3.25
N HIS A 167 12.58 -1.06 -2.73
CA HIS A 167 12.71 -2.45 -2.30
C HIS A 167 11.65 -3.34 -2.96
N ILE A 168 12.02 -4.58 -3.31
CA ILE A 168 11.06 -5.58 -3.80
C ILE A 168 10.45 -6.30 -2.59
N ALA A 169 9.22 -5.95 -2.22
CA ALA A 169 8.53 -6.57 -1.08
C ALA A 169 8.12 -8.02 -1.35
N GLY A 170 7.93 -8.40 -2.62
CA GLY A 170 7.65 -9.78 -3.02
C GLY A 170 6.88 -9.91 -4.32
N HIS A 171 6.23 -11.06 -4.51
CA HIS A 171 5.47 -11.40 -5.71
C HIS A 171 4.05 -11.86 -5.37
N GLY A 172 3.05 -11.13 -5.85
CA GLY A 172 1.64 -11.52 -5.81
C GLY A 172 1.29 -12.45 -6.96
N ARG A 173 0.36 -13.39 -6.69
CA ARG A 173 -0.15 -14.32 -7.70
C ARG A 173 -1.66 -14.24 -7.71
N LEU A 174 -2.23 -13.97 -8.89
CA LEU A 174 -3.66 -14.05 -9.13
C LEU A 174 -3.92 -15.21 -10.08
N TYR A 175 -4.76 -16.14 -9.66
CA TYR A 175 -5.20 -17.25 -10.49
C TYR A 175 -6.54 -16.89 -11.13
N PHE A 176 -6.63 -17.04 -12.44
CA PHE A 176 -7.88 -16.85 -13.19
C PHE A 176 -8.32 -18.16 -13.83
N ILE A 177 -9.62 -18.38 -13.88
CA ILE A 177 -10.27 -19.60 -14.39
C ILE A 177 -11.17 -19.28 -15.59
N ASP A 178 -11.19 -20.18 -16.56
CA ASP A 178 -12.15 -20.14 -17.67
C ASP A 178 -13.29 -21.11 -17.36
N ASN A 179 -14.44 -20.56 -16.97
CA ASN A 179 -15.65 -21.33 -16.72
C ASN A 179 -16.52 -21.31 -17.98
N ASP A 180 -16.87 -22.48 -18.54
CA ASP A 180 -17.66 -22.56 -19.77
C ASP A 180 -19.03 -21.83 -19.69
N SER A 181 -19.60 -21.68 -18.48
CA SER A 181 -20.83 -20.90 -18.24
C SER A 181 -20.70 -19.42 -18.61
N ASP A 182 -19.48 -18.90 -18.63
CA ASP A 182 -19.18 -17.48 -18.75
C ASP A 182 -19.13 -17.03 -20.21
N ARG A 183 -18.99 -17.99 -21.13
CA ARG A 183 -19.01 -17.81 -22.58
C ARG A 183 -20.44 -17.62 -23.13
N LEU A 184 -21.48 -17.91 -22.33
CA LEU A 184 -22.88 -17.86 -22.74
C LEU A 184 -23.55 -16.49 -22.52
N TYR A 185 -22.89 -15.55 -21.85
CA TYR A 185 -23.39 -14.18 -21.62
C TYR A 185 -22.30 -13.13 -21.94
N PRO A 186 -22.16 -12.70 -23.21
CA PRO A 186 -21.17 -11.72 -23.66
C PRO A 186 -21.40 -10.28 -23.16
#